data_AF-A0A954L6T9-F1
#
_entry.id   AF-A0A954L6T9-F1
#
_cell.length_a   1.000
_cell.length_b   1.000
_cell.length_c   1.000
_cell.angle_alpha   90.00
_cell.angle_beta   90.00
_cell.angle_gamma   90.00
#
_symmetry.space_group_name_H-M   'P 1'
#
loop_
_entity.id
_entity.type
_entity.pdbx_description
1 polymer ?
#
loop_
_entity_poly.entity_id
_entity_poly.type
_entity_poly.pdbx_seq_one_letter_code
_entity_poly.pdbx_strand_id
1 'polypeptide(L)'
;MDWTTEVIHTTRVERGGSPLRSIEFYALEERLLLSAAPAVAVQLAEAAPTDDGQQPDADGAAGSSTSVDDDVHAGTQASDQQVSRELVFINADVGNLDELLADLEGADNPQRQLEYVILDAELDGIDEVTAALARYSTEKLDAVHFVTHGTDRAVKLGGQWLDGAALQQQRALIEAWSFALQPEADLLFYGCELASTEAGRSLLQSIADATGADVAASSDDTGHAELGGDWDLEYQIGGVESQIAFSTVLQQEWVGLLPTYEVFSNDTSELEIKSDASQSQTFRHNSGNGTYLANTISLKLRRAADAPLQTLTVTLRSSWNGTPLATATITSDNLSTNLTWVDFNIGTVVLNDNQTYVIRVSTDTTVGKVHTGYNSSGGYANGNRLDINGSPLSAEDLAFSVGYSANSPLVVTSTADTNATGTLRWAINQANSLGGADTIRFNISGTGVHTITVNSSGLGALPTIAEAVTIDATTDDSYAANGNRPAIIIDGNDFAGDGLTLSGTADGTTIRGLVIRDFAGNGITLQIGSNGNTITGNYIGGLSSSGSASSGNENAGVGIWISGANNVIGGSSASLRNVISGNDGQGIVLSDAASTANTIRGNYIGTNAPGTGLIGNGSS
;
A
#
# COMPACT_ATOMS: atom_id res chain seq x y z
N MET A 1 -53.96 -13.31 7.79
CA MET A 1 -54.01 -13.85 6.42
C MET A 1 -52.58 -13.87 5.92
N ASP A 2 -51.96 -14.92 5.42
CA ASP A 2 -52.20 -16.36 5.34
C ASP A 2 -50.82 -16.87 4.89
N TRP A 3 -50.11 -17.64 5.72
CA TRP A 3 -48.77 -18.12 5.36
C TRP A 3 -48.90 -19.49 4.71
N THR A 4 -48.82 -19.54 3.38
CA THR A 4 -48.66 -20.78 2.64
C THR A 4 -47.19 -21.17 2.58
N THR A 5 -46.92 -22.31 3.20
CA THR A 5 -45.76 -23.19 3.15
C THR A 5 -45.09 -23.27 1.77
N GLU A 6 -43.79 -22.95 1.70
CA GLU A 6 -42.92 -23.35 0.59
C GLU A 6 -42.33 -24.74 0.88
N VAL A 7 -42.62 -25.67 -0.02
CA VAL A 7 -42.26 -27.09 0.06
C VAL A 7 -40.84 -27.26 -0.46
N ILE A 8 -39.88 -27.59 0.41
CA ILE A 8 -38.56 -28.05 -0.03
C ILE A 8 -38.68 -29.53 -0.40
N HIS A 9 -38.69 -29.81 -1.71
CA HIS A 9 -38.50 -31.14 -2.26
C HIS A 9 -37.06 -31.60 -1.99
N THR A 10 -36.87 -32.58 -1.11
CA THR A 10 -35.59 -33.29 -0.95
C THR A 10 -35.63 -34.57 -1.78
N THR A 11 -34.86 -34.61 -2.87
CA THR A 11 -34.61 -35.85 -3.61
C THR A 11 -33.42 -36.56 -2.98
N ARG A 12 -33.72 -37.69 -2.34
CA ARG A 12 -32.79 -38.64 -1.71
C ARG A 12 -31.99 -39.39 -2.76
N VAL A 13 -30.65 -39.40 -2.64
CA VAL A 13 -29.77 -40.39 -3.28
C VAL A 13 -28.99 -41.11 -2.19
N GLU A 14 -29.17 -42.42 -2.07
CA GLU A 14 -28.42 -43.29 -1.16
C GLU A 14 -27.44 -44.21 -1.91
N ARG A 15 -26.19 -44.26 -1.41
CA ARG A 15 -25.26 -45.41 -1.21
C ARG A 15 -23.81 -44.90 -1.33
N GLY A 16 -22.86 -45.14 -0.42
CA GLY A 16 -22.86 -45.81 0.88
C GLY A 16 -21.45 -45.77 1.48
N GLY A 17 -21.35 -45.80 2.82
CA GLY A 17 -20.16 -46.26 3.55
C GLY A 17 -19.24 -45.20 4.16
N SER A 18 -19.70 -44.44 5.17
CA SER A 18 -18.95 -43.93 6.36
C SER A 18 -19.86 -43.03 7.21
N PRO A 19 -19.68 -42.90 8.55
CA PRO A 19 -20.70 -42.32 9.43
C PRO A 19 -20.76 -40.79 9.28
N LEU A 20 -21.97 -40.26 9.09
CA LEU A 20 -22.24 -38.82 9.03
C LEU A 20 -22.00 -38.19 10.41
N ARG A 21 -21.08 -37.22 10.51
CA ARG A 21 -21.11 -36.22 11.58
C ARG A 21 -22.20 -35.20 11.26
N SER A 22 -23.04 -34.91 12.24
CA SER A 22 -24.13 -33.94 12.15
C SER A 22 -23.61 -32.55 11.79
N ILE A 23 -24.20 -31.94 10.76
CA ILE A 23 -24.08 -30.50 10.50
C ILE A 23 -25.02 -29.80 11.48
N GLU A 24 -24.47 -29.04 12.42
CA GLU A 24 -25.27 -28.15 13.26
C GLU A 24 -25.52 -26.84 12.50
N PHE A 25 -26.79 -26.54 12.25
CA PHE A 25 -27.23 -25.24 11.74
C PHE A 25 -27.51 -24.33 12.93
N TYR A 26 -26.69 -23.29 13.13
CA TYR A 26 -27.02 -22.20 14.03
C TYR A 26 -27.86 -21.18 13.28
N ALA A 27 -29.14 -21.02 13.66
CA ALA A 27 -29.96 -19.92 13.21
C ALA A 27 -29.47 -18.63 13.91
N LEU A 28 -29.18 -17.58 13.12
CA LEU A 28 -28.86 -16.26 13.65
C LEU A 28 -30.08 -15.68 14.38
N GLU A 29 -29.88 -15.15 15.58
CA GLU A 29 -30.92 -14.49 16.39
C GLU A 29 -31.57 -13.32 15.64
N GLU A 30 -32.88 -13.13 15.86
CA GLU A 30 -33.64 -12.01 15.29
C GLU A 30 -33.09 -10.66 15.77
N ARG A 31 -32.54 -9.86 14.84
CA ARG A 31 -32.19 -8.46 15.11
C ARG A 31 -33.45 -7.60 15.07
N LEU A 32 -33.88 -7.12 16.23
CA LEU A 32 -34.83 -6.01 16.37
C LEU A 32 -34.29 -4.77 15.63
N LEU A 33 -35.01 -4.34 14.60
CA LEU A 33 -34.79 -3.07 13.90
C LEU A 33 -35.15 -1.91 14.85
N LEU A 34 -34.17 -1.07 15.22
CA LEU A 34 -34.42 0.26 15.78
C LEU A 34 -34.22 1.30 14.67
N SER A 35 -35.32 1.76 14.08
CA SER A 35 -35.29 2.83 13.07
C SER A 35 -35.15 4.20 13.75
N ALA A 36 -34.10 4.94 13.44
CA ALA A 36 -34.01 6.37 13.75
C ALA A 36 -34.84 7.18 12.74
N ALA A 37 -35.86 7.88 13.22
CA ALA A 37 -36.53 8.96 12.50
C ALA A 37 -36.29 10.28 13.25
N PRO A 38 -36.07 11.42 12.56
CA PRO A 38 -35.73 12.68 13.20
C PRO A 38 -37.01 13.38 13.68
N ALA A 39 -36.99 13.94 14.89
CA ALA A 39 -38.04 14.80 15.41
C ALA A 39 -37.53 16.25 15.57
N VAL A 40 -38.31 17.17 15.02
CA VAL A 40 -38.12 18.61 14.94
C VAL A 40 -38.43 19.31 16.28
N ALA A 41 -37.75 20.44 16.48
CA ALA A 41 -37.73 21.43 17.56
C ALA A 41 -39.05 21.84 18.24
N VAL A 42 -38.95 22.28 19.51
CA VAL A 42 -39.61 23.49 20.06
C VAL A 42 -38.72 24.16 21.13
N GLN A 43 -38.73 25.49 21.08
CA GLN A 43 -37.96 26.54 21.77
C GLN A 43 -38.63 27.01 23.10
N LEU A 44 -37.87 27.68 23.98
CA LEU A 44 -38.21 28.90 24.79
C LEU A 44 -37.10 29.16 25.84
N ALA A 45 -36.23 30.15 25.62
CA ALA A 45 -36.21 31.51 26.25
C ALA A 45 -35.47 31.54 27.61
N GLU A 46 -34.20 32.01 27.71
CA GLU A 46 -33.69 33.40 27.70
C GLU A 46 -33.76 34.10 29.07
N ALA A 47 -32.59 34.33 29.70
CA ALA A 47 -32.21 35.55 30.44
C ALA A 47 -30.77 35.44 31.01
N ALA A 48 -29.90 36.35 30.61
CA ALA A 48 -28.73 36.82 31.36
C ALA A 48 -29.02 38.28 31.80
N PRO A 49 -28.10 39.06 32.41
CA PRO A 49 -26.92 38.79 33.26
C PRO A 49 -26.94 39.65 34.56
N THR A 50 -25.92 39.57 35.42
CA THR A 50 -25.25 40.78 35.97
C THR A 50 -23.85 40.47 36.50
N ASP A 51 -22.94 41.30 36.02
CA ASP A 51 -21.57 41.63 36.42
C ASP A 51 -21.50 42.20 37.84
N ASP A 52 -20.45 41.88 38.61
CA ASP A 52 -19.65 42.86 39.37
C ASP A 52 -18.49 42.18 40.12
N GLY A 53 -17.27 42.49 39.69
CA GLY A 53 -16.32 43.19 40.56
C GLY A 53 -15.49 42.45 41.63
N GLN A 54 -14.16 42.56 41.44
CA GLN A 54 -13.12 42.82 42.45
C GLN A 54 -12.34 41.65 43.07
N GLN A 55 -11.09 41.51 42.59
CA GLN A 55 -9.90 41.28 43.42
C GLN A 55 -9.43 42.66 43.96
N PRO A 56 -8.72 42.76 45.10
CA PRO A 56 -7.26 42.59 45.06
C PRO A 56 -6.56 42.04 46.34
N ASP A 57 -5.37 41.49 46.09
CA ASP A 57 -4.09 41.63 46.82
C ASP A 57 -3.81 41.05 48.24
N ALA A 58 -2.79 40.19 48.25
CA ALA A 58 -1.48 40.35 48.93
C ALA A 58 -1.11 39.53 50.20
N ASP A 59 0.12 39.01 50.07
CA ASP A 59 1.20 38.83 51.06
C ASP A 59 1.21 37.70 52.09
N GLY A 60 2.37 37.03 52.16
CA GLY A 60 3.06 36.87 53.45
C GLY A 60 3.64 35.50 53.84
N ALA A 61 4.79 35.15 53.27
CA ALA A 61 6.00 34.58 53.90
C ALA A 61 5.96 33.59 55.11
N ALA A 62 6.60 32.43 54.87
CA ALA A 62 7.69 31.79 55.62
C ALA A 62 7.55 31.38 57.11
N GLY A 63 7.87 30.11 57.40
CA GLY A 63 8.12 29.62 58.77
C GLY A 63 8.54 28.15 58.84
N SER A 64 9.82 27.93 59.11
CA SER A 64 10.61 26.69 59.15
C SER A 64 10.38 25.75 60.35
N SER A 65 10.68 24.47 60.11
CA SER A 65 11.32 23.41 60.94
C SER A 65 10.55 22.52 61.93
N THR A 66 10.54 21.23 61.56
CA THR A 66 10.93 20.00 62.30
C THR A 66 10.09 19.50 63.49
N SER A 67 9.54 18.30 63.34
CA SER A 67 9.98 17.09 64.09
C SER A 67 9.30 15.82 63.56
N VAL A 68 10.09 14.75 63.54
CA VAL A 68 9.77 13.37 63.13
C VAL A 68 9.00 12.67 64.25
N ASP A 69 7.97 11.87 63.90
CA ASP A 69 7.82 10.44 64.24
C ASP A 69 6.37 9.96 64.07
N ASP A 70 6.26 8.88 63.27
CA ASP A 70 5.30 7.77 63.23
C ASP A 70 3.89 7.94 63.86
N ASP A 71 2.86 7.81 63.02
CA ASP A 71 2.10 6.55 63.03
C ASP A 71 1.13 6.42 61.84
N VAL A 72 1.32 5.29 61.16
CA VAL A 72 0.58 4.62 60.11
C VAL A 72 -0.94 4.87 60.08
N HIS A 73 -1.42 5.48 59.00
CA HIS A 73 -2.71 5.09 58.40
C HIS A 73 -2.54 4.91 56.90
N ALA A 74 -2.48 3.64 56.49
CA ALA A 74 -2.45 3.21 55.12
C ALA A 74 -3.73 3.65 54.40
N GLY A 75 -3.67 4.79 53.72
CA GLY A 75 -4.53 5.11 52.59
C GLY A 75 -3.77 4.75 51.33
N THR A 76 -4.09 3.60 50.74
CA THR A 76 -3.77 3.30 49.35
C THR A 76 -4.43 4.38 48.48
N GLN A 77 -3.67 5.42 48.14
CA GLN A 77 -3.99 6.25 46.99
C GLN A 77 -3.74 5.36 45.77
N ALA A 78 -4.81 4.87 45.16
CA ALA A 78 -4.75 4.43 43.77
C ALA A 78 -4.29 5.65 42.97
N SER A 79 -3.09 5.57 42.39
CA SER A 79 -2.75 6.43 41.26
C SER A 79 -3.79 6.15 40.18
N ASP A 80 -4.56 7.17 39.80
CA ASP A 80 -5.27 7.15 38.52
C ASP A 80 -4.16 7.03 37.46
N GLN A 81 -3.95 5.82 36.96
CA GLN A 81 -3.05 5.59 35.83
C GLN A 81 -3.76 6.17 34.61
N GLN A 82 -3.49 7.46 34.32
CA GLN A 82 -3.99 8.10 33.12
C GLN A 82 -3.44 7.30 31.93
N VAL A 83 -4.35 6.76 31.12
CA VAL A 83 -4.02 6.00 29.92
C VAL A 83 -3.45 6.97 28.89
N SER A 84 -2.22 6.74 28.44
CA SER A 84 -1.58 7.52 27.37
C SER A 84 -2.39 7.39 26.09
N ARG A 85 -2.72 8.49 25.42
CA ARG A 85 -3.40 8.45 24.12
C ARG A 85 -2.44 8.84 23.01
N GLU A 86 -2.27 7.93 22.06
CA GLU A 86 -1.23 8.01 21.05
C GLU A 86 -1.86 7.82 19.66
N LEU A 87 -1.39 8.57 18.67
CA LEU A 87 -1.84 8.46 17.28
C LEU A 87 -0.70 8.06 16.37
N VAL A 88 -0.88 6.99 15.60
CA VAL A 88 0.10 6.49 14.64
C VAL A 88 -0.32 6.82 13.22
N PHE A 89 0.41 7.73 12.58
CA PHE A 89 0.35 7.93 11.14
C PHE A 89 1.26 6.94 10.45
N ILE A 90 0.73 6.22 9.46
CA ILE A 90 1.50 5.27 8.65
C ILE A 90 1.34 5.63 7.18
N ASN A 91 2.44 5.84 6.48
CA ASN A 91 2.38 6.09 5.04
C ASN A 91 1.94 4.82 4.30
N ALA A 92 0.98 4.93 3.37
CA ALA A 92 0.43 3.76 2.67
C ALA A 92 1.45 2.97 1.82
N ASP A 93 2.60 3.58 1.51
CA ASP A 93 3.71 2.96 0.78
C ASP A 93 4.80 2.40 1.71
N VAL A 94 4.59 2.39 3.03
CA VAL A 94 5.43 1.67 3.98
C VAL A 94 5.25 0.17 3.80
N GLY A 95 6.37 -0.56 3.89
CA GLY A 95 6.39 -1.98 3.67
C GLY A 95 5.68 -2.81 4.72
N ASN A 96 5.11 -3.95 4.31
CA ASN A 96 4.45 -4.91 5.20
C ASN A 96 3.41 -4.22 6.12
N LEU A 97 2.66 -3.26 5.56
CA LEU A 97 1.68 -2.45 6.29
C LEU A 97 0.68 -3.30 7.07
N ASP A 98 0.22 -4.42 6.51
CA ASP A 98 -0.73 -5.31 7.17
C ASP A 98 -0.19 -5.90 8.48
N GLU A 99 1.12 -6.16 8.58
CA GLU A 99 1.76 -6.64 9.82
C GLU A 99 1.85 -5.52 10.86
N LEU A 100 2.19 -4.31 10.43
CA LEU A 100 2.19 -3.11 11.29
C LEU A 100 0.79 -2.83 11.86
N LEU A 101 -0.24 -2.92 11.01
CA LEU A 101 -1.63 -2.73 11.41
C LEU A 101 -2.10 -3.85 12.33
N ALA A 102 -1.77 -5.11 12.03
CA ALA A 102 -2.14 -6.24 12.87
C ALA A 102 -1.52 -6.15 14.27
N ASP A 103 -0.28 -5.65 14.39
CA ASP A 103 0.35 -5.41 15.70
C ASP A 103 -0.36 -4.30 16.47
N LEU A 104 -0.66 -3.17 15.83
CA LEU A 104 -1.38 -2.06 16.46
C LEU A 104 -2.80 -2.45 16.88
N GLU A 105 -3.50 -3.25 16.08
CA GLU A 105 -4.83 -3.78 16.41
C GLU A 105 -4.80 -4.85 17.50
N GLY A 106 -3.69 -5.60 17.59
CA GLY A 106 -3.44 -6.62 18.60
C GLY A 106 -2.88 -6.09 19.92
N ALA A 107 -2.44 -4.83 19.95
CA ALA A 107 -1.84 -4.18 21.12
C ALA A 107 -2.87 -3.88 22.22
N ASP A 108 -3.21 -4.89 23.02
CA ASP A 108 -4.01 -4.72 24.23
C ASP A 108 -3.11 -4.30 25.41
N ASN A 109 -2.79 -3.01 25.50
CA ASN A 109 -2.01 -2.44 26.60
C ASN A 109 -2.89 -1.57 27.51
N PRO A 110 -3.12 -1.95 28.78
CA PRO A 110 -4.00 -1.20 29.67
C PRO A 110 -3.49 0.19 30.07
N GLN A 111 -2.25 0.55 29.71
CA GLN A 111 -1.62 1.84 30.04
C GLN A 111 -1.51 2.80 28.85
N ARG A 112 -1.76 2.34 27.61
CA ARG A 112 -1.70 3.17 26.39
C ARG A 112 -2.79 2.78 25.39
N GLN A 113 -3.43 3.78 24.80
CA GLN A 113 -4.43 3.64 23.77
C GLN A 113 -3.84 4.14 22.45
N LEU A 114 -3.63 3.22 21.52
CA LEU A 114 -3.14 3.52 20.17
C LEU A 114 -4.30 3.62 19.20
N GLU A 115 -4.37 4.73 18.48
CA GLU A 115 -5.18 4.90 17.29
C GLU A 115 -4.25 5.02 16.07
N TYR A 116 -4.73 4.68 14.87
CA TYR A 116 -3.92 4.82 13.66
C TYR A 116 -4.67 5.50 12.50
N VAL A 117 -3.90 6.15 11.63
CA VAL A 117 -4.36 6.75 10.38
C VAL A 117 -3.37 6.39 9.27
N ILE A 118 -3.89 5.84 8.17
CA ILE A 118 -3.09 5.59 6.97
C ILE A 118 -3.09 6.88 6.13
N LEU A 119 -1.91 7.39 5.80
CA LEU A 119 -1.74 8.53 4.91
C LEU A 119 -1.71 8.05 3.46
N ASP A 120 -2.47 8.70 2.58
CA ASP A 120 -2.52 8.32 1.17
C ASP A 120 -1.25 8.79 0.47
N ALA A 121 -0.54 7.85 -0.16
CA ALA A 121 0.73 8.10 -0.83
C ALA A 121 0.62 9.06 -2.04
N GLU A 122 -0.59 9.39 -2.50
CA GLU A 122 -0.84 10.32 -3.61
C GLU A 122 -1.33 11.71 -3.17
N LEU A 123 -1.74 11.86 -1.91
CA LEU A 123 -2.31 13.11 -1.39
C LEU A 123 -1.28 13.99 -0.68
N ASP A 124 -1.65 15.24 -0.39
CA ASP A 124 -0.83 16.11 0.46
C ASP A 124 -0.93 15.63 1.91
N GLY A 125 0.08 14.89 2.37
CA GLY A 125 0.04 14.31 3.70
C GLY A 125 0.16 15.33 4.83
N ILE A 126 0.65 16.55 4.58
CA ILE A 126 0.65 17.60 5.61
C ILE A 126 -0.79 18.06 5.84
N ASP A 127 -1.60 18.18 4.79
CA ASP A 127 -3.03 18.47 4.91
C ASP A 127 -3.77 17.32 5.59
N GLU A 128 -3.46 16.06 5.26
CA GLU A 128 -4.08 14.89 5.89
C GLU A 128 -3.78 14.79 7.39
N VAL A 129 -2.50 14.93 7.77
CA VAL A 129 -2.07 14.95 9.18
C VAL A 129 -2.76 16.09 9.91
N THR A 130 -2.79 17.29 9.33
CA THR A 130 -3.46 18.46 9.94
C THR A 130 -4.95 18.21 10.15
N ALA A 131 -5.64 17.64 9.16
CA ALA A 131 -7.06 17.33 9.23
C ALA A 131 -7.39 16.22 10.25
N ALA A 132 -6.50 15.24 10.39
CA ALA A 132 -6.62 14.19 11.40
C ALA A 132 -6.39 14.73 12.82
N LEU A 133 -5.31 15.48 13.04
CA LEU A 133 -4.97 16.06 14.34
C LEU A 133 -6.01 17.07 14.83
N ALA A 134 -6.67 17.81 13.93
CA ALA A 134 -7.75 18.75 14.29
C ALA A 134 -8.91 18.09 15.08
N ARG A 135 -9.07 16.76 14.99
CA ARG A 135 -10.08 15.99 15.73
C ARG A 135 -9.78 15.88 17.23
N TYR A 136 -8.52 16.10 17.65
CA TYR A 136 -8.04 15.91 19.02
C TYR A 136 -7.89 17.23 19.79
N SER A 137 -8.58 18.29 19.38
CA SER A 137 -8.51 19.60 20.06
C SER A 137 -9.11 19.61 21.48
N THR A 138 -10.00 18.66 21.80
CA THR A 138 -10.65 18.51 23.11
C THR A 138 -10.08 17.36 23.92
N GLU A 139 -9.67 16.28 23.25
CA GLU A 139 -9.05 15.10 23.85
C GLU A 139 -7.65 14.95 23.27
N LYS A 140 -6.73 15.72 23.82
CA LYS A 140 -5.37 15.89 23.31
C LYS A 140 -4.55 14.61 23.43
N LEU A 141 -3.59 14.47 22.53
CA LEU A 141 -2.68 13.34 22.40
C LEU A 141 -1.43 13.55 23.26
N ASP A 142 -0.96 12.46 23.87
CA ASP A 142 0.31 12.38 24.60
C ASP A 142 1.47 12.08 23.64
N ALA A 143 1.22 11.36 22.53
CA ALA A 143 2.22 11.13 21.48
C ALA A 143 1.62 11.05 20.07
N VAL A 144 2.44 11.36 19.07
CA VAL A 144 2.17 11.12 17.66
C VAL A 144 3.35 10.41 17.02
N HIS A 145 3.07 9.32 16.34
CA HIS A 145 4.05 8.45 15.69
C HIS A 145 3.92 8.61 14.17
N PHE A 146 5.04 8.80 13.47
CA PHE A 146 5.10 8.91 12.01
C PHE A 146 5.92 7.77 11.44
N VAL A 147 5.23 6.75 10.97
CA VAL A 147 5.82 5.55 10.36
C VAL A 147 5.83 5.76 8.86
N THR A 148 7.01 6.10 8.33
CA THR A 148 7.10 6.63 6.97
C THR A 148 8.52 6.54 6.44
N HIS A 149 8.69 6.90 5.17
CA HIS A 149 9.99 6.98 4.53
C HIS A 149 10.75 8.23 4.97
N GLY A 150 12.07 8.09 5.12
CA GLY A 150 12.96 9.14 5.56
C GLY A 150 14.14 9.35 4.61
N THR A 151 14.77 10.51 4.74
CA THR A 151 16.05 10.88 4.14
C THR A 151 16.84 11.62 5.19
N ASP A 152 18.14 11.85 4.98
CA ASP A 152 18.99 12.67 5.87
C ASP A 152 18.54 14.14 6.09
N ARG A 153 17.47 14.60 5.43
CA ARG A 153 17.00 16.01 5.44
C ARG A 153 15.49 16.23 5.35
N ALA A 154 14.70 15.17 5.22
CA ALA A 154 13.28 15.24 4.92
C ALA A 154 12.56 13.94 5.25
N VAL A 155 11.28 14.05 5.61
CA VAL A 155 10.40 12.91 5.89
C VAL A 155 9.21 12.92 4.94
N LYS A 156 8.78 11.76 4.47
CA LYS A 156 7.61 11.66 3.58
C LYS A 156 6.32 11.68 4.41
N LEU A 157 5.31 12.41 3.98
CA LEU A 157 3.96 12.39 4.56
C LEU A 157 2.98 12.36 3.38
N GLY A 158 2.21 11.29 3.27
CA GLY A 158 1.44 10.97 2.07
C GLY A 158 2.31 10.96 0.83
N GLY A 159 1.94 11.76 -0.16
CA GLY A 159 2.70 12.02 -1.39
C GLY A 159 3.67 13.21 -1.32
N GLN A 160 3.82 13.87 -0.17
CA GLN A 160 4.68 15.06 -0.02
C GLN A 160 5.93 14.76 0.82
N TRP A 161 7.02 15.49 0.52
CA TRP A 161 8.23 15.50 1.35
C TRP A 161 8.21 16.73 2.24
N LEU A 162 8.19 16.52 3.56
CA LEU A 162 8.40 17.56 4.55
C LEU A 162 9.91 17.74 4.74
N ASP A 163 10.47 18.72 4.03
CA ASP A 163 11.83 19.24 4.23
C ASP A 163 11.80 20.63 4.89
N GLY A 164 12.96 21.22 5.16
CA GLY A 164 13.03 22.54 5.80
C GLY A 164 12.35 23.67 5.01
N ALA A 165 12.30 23.57 3.67
CA ALA A 165 11.64 24.56 2.82
C ALA A 165 10.12 24.37 2.82
N ALA A 166 9.66 23.12 2.72
CA ALA A 166 8.25 22.77 2.85
C ALA A 166 7.69 23.21 4.22
N LEU A 167 8.43 22.94 5.30
CA LEU A 167 8.07 23.41 6.63
C LEU A 167 7.95 24.94 6.68
N GLN A 168 8.89 25.67 6.09
CA GLN A 168 8.82 27.12 6.06
C GLN A 168 7.61 27.64 5.28
N GLN A 169 7.26 26.98 4.18
CA GLN A 169 6.11 27.34 3.33
C GLN A 169 4.76 27.02 4.02
N GLN A 170 4.69 25.91 4.74
CA GLN A 170 3.48 25.38 5.37
C GLN A 170 3.49 25.53 6.90
N ARG A 171 4.33 26.42 7.43
CA ARG A 171 4.55 26.59 8.88
C ARG A 171 3.27 26.72 9.69
N ALA A 172 2.28 27.46 9.18
CA ALA A 172 1.00 27.65 9.86
C ALA A 172 0.19 26.34 10.04
N LEU A 173 0.31 25.38 9.12
CA LEU A 173 -0.35 24.07 9.24
C LEU A 173 0.34 23.23 10.31
N ILE A 174 1.67 23.22 10.32
CA ILE A 174 2.47 22.47 11.29
C ILE A 174 2.32 23.08 12.69
N GLU A 175 2.29 24.41 12.82
CA GLU A 175 2.00 25.09 14.09
C GLU A 175 0.60 24.72 14.62
N ALA A 176 -0.37 24.47 13.74
CA ALA A 176 -1.72 24.06 14.13
C ALA A 176 -1.77 22.65 14.75
N TRP A 177 -0.74 21.81 14.54
CA TRP A 177 -0.66 20.49 15.18
C TRP A 177 -0.61 20.62 16.71
N SER A 178 0.00 21.68 17.24
CA SER A 178 0.07 21.97 18.69
C SER A 178 -1.30 21.99 19.39
N PHE A 179 -2.39 22.29 18.68
CA PHE A 179 -3.73 22.30 19.27
C PHE A 179 -4.23 20.90 19.64
N ALA A 180 -3.69 19.85 18.99
CA ALA A 180 -4.01 18.46 19.24
C ALA A 180 -3.15 17.81 20.34
N LEU A 181 -2.08 18.48 20.77
CA LEU A 181 -1.05 17.90 21.62
C LEU A 181 -1.18 18.37 23.08
N GLN A 182 -0.89 17.47 24.02
CA GLN A 182 -0.67 17.83 25.42
C GLN A 182 0.63 18.65 25.59
N PRO A 183 0.79 19.38 26.71
CA PRO A 183 2.11 19.86 27.11
C PRO A 183 3.08 18.67 27.22
N GLU A 184 4.29 18.80 26.68
CA GLU A 184 5.31 17.73 26.67
C GLU A 184 4.89 16.48 25.87
N ALA A 185 3.97 16.64 24.90
CA ALA A 185 3.67 15.54 23.99
C ALA A 185 4.85 15.23 23.06
N ASP A 186 4.98 13.97 22.67
CA ASP A 186 6.07 13.49 21.83
C ASP A 186 5.67 13.36 20.34
N LEU A 187 6.60 13.73 19.44
CA LEU A 187 6.52 13.41 18.01
C LEU A 187 7.66 12.46 17.63
N LEU A 188 7.32 11.23 17.27
CA LEU A 188 8.28 10.17 16.97
C LEU A 188 8.30 9.89 15.47
N PHE A 189 9.43 10.12 14.80
CA PHE A 189 9.60 9.90 13.36
C PHE A 189 10.43 8.64 13.08
N TYR A 190 9.78 7.60 12.59
CA TYR A 190 10.40 6.35 12.17
C TYR A 190 10.89 6.42 10.71
N GLY A 191 11.45 7.57 10.31
CA GLY A 191 11.99 7.75 8.97
C GLY A 191 13.50 7.50 8.96
N CYS A 192 13.98 6.61 8.09
CA CYS A 192 15.39 6.25 8.07
C CYS A 192 16.33 7.44 7.85
N GLU A 193 17.42 7.42 8.59
CA GLU A 193 18.51 8.39 8.59
C GLU A 193 18.11 9.85 8.82
N LEU A 194 16.88 10.15 9.26
CA LEU A 194 16.39 11.53 9.34
C LEU A 194 17.27 12.43 10.19
N ALA A 195 17.86 11.91 11.26
CA ALA A 195 18.77 12.66 12.13
C ALA A 195 20.26 12.40 11.86
N SER A 196 20.62 11.77 10.74
CA SER A 196 22.02 11.43 10.41
C SER A 196 22.86 12.66 10.07
N THR A 197 22.24 13.74 9.56
CA THR A 197 22.93 14.99 9.21
C THR A 197 22.38 16.23 9.92
N GLU A 198 23.16 17.31 9.88
CA GLU A 198 22.77 18.62 10.43
C GLU A 198 21.52 19.20 9.77
N ALA A 199 21.27 18.87 8.49
CA ALA A 199 20.10 19.36 7.76
C ALA A 199 18.81 18.74 8.32
N GLY A 200 18.78 17.42 8.48
CA GLY A 200 17.67 16.72 9.10
C GLY A 200 17.47 17.09 10.57
N ARG A 201 18.54 17.25 11.35
CA ARG A 201 18.45 17.77 12.74
C ARG A 201 17.88 19.18 12.80
N SER A 202 18.23 20.05 11.85
CA SER A 202 17.65 21.41 11.74
C SER A 202 16.16 21.38 11.40
N LEU A 203 15.73 20.44 10.56
CA LEU A 203 14.31 20.20 10.29
C LEU A 203 13.59 19.77 11.56
N LEU A 204 14.10 18.77 12.29
CA LEU A 204 13.51 18.30 13.55
C LEU A 204 13.40 19.42 14.60
N GLN A 205 14.43 20.27 14.72
CA GLN A 205 14.37 21.45 15.58
C GLN A 205 13.28 22.43 15.14
N SER A 206 13.11 22.63 13.83
CA SER A 206 12.06 23.51 13.31
C SER A 206 10.65 22.97 13.56
N ILE A 207 10.49 21.63 13.57
CA ILE A 207 9.23 20.95 13.94
C ILE A 207 8.96 21.12 15.44
N ALA A 208 9.96 20.89 16.30
CA ALA A 208 9.84 21.10 17.74
C ALA A 208 9.46 22.56 18.05
N ASP A 209 10.12 23.53 17.42
CA ASP A 209 9.84 24.96 17.59
C ASP A 209 8.43 25.35 17.11
N ALA A 210 7.92 24.71 16.05
CA ALA A 210 6.60 25.00 15.50
C ALA A 210 5.47 24.38 16.34
N THR A 211 5.69 23.17 16.87
CA THR A 211 4.64 22.41 17.57
C THR A 211 4.69 22.57 19.08
N GLY A 212 5.84 22.94 19.64
CA GLY A 212 6.10 22.96 21.08
C GLY A 212 6.20 21.56 21.70
N ALA A 213 6.29 20.53 20.87
CA ALA A 213 6.39 19.13 21.25
C ALA A 213 7.86 18.70 21.33
N ASP A 214 8.11 17.64 22.10
CA ASP A 214 9.39 16.95 22.11
C ASP A 214 9.45 16.02 20.89
N VAL A 215 10.64 15.82 20.33
CA VAL A 215 10.81 15.16 19.02
C VAL A 215 11.89 14.09 19.09
N ALA A 216 11.57 12.89 18.61
CA ALA A 216 12.50 11.78 18.43
C ALA A 216 12.56 11.33 16.97
N ALA A 217 13.75 10.98 16.48
CA ALA A 217 13.93 10.41 15.14
C ALA A 217 15.16 9.49 15.08
N SER A 218 15.14 8.52 14.16
CA SER A 218 16.29 7.66 13.89
C SER A 218 17.37 8.42 13.10
N SER A 219 18.62 8.04 13.33
CA SER A 219 19.83 8.55 12.69
C SER A 219 20.51 7.53 11.77
N ASP A 220 19.95 6.32 11.67
CA ASP A 220 20.37 5.21 10.82
C ASP A 220 19.13 4.52 10.18
N ASP A 221 19.31 3.30 9.65
CA ASP A 221 18.22 2.55 9.04
C ASP A 221 17.24 2.07 10.12
N THR A 222 15.97 2.46 10.02
CA THR A 222 14.90 1.99 10.91
C THR A 222 14.31 0.67 10.40
N GLY A 223 14.34 -0.40 11.19
CA GLY A 223 13.72 -1.68 10.84
C GLY A 223 14.39 -2.91 11.46
N HIS A 224 14.45 -3.99 10.70
CA HIS A 224 14.90 -5.29 11.20
C HIS A 224 16.42 -5.39 11.37
N ALA A 225 16.85 -5.91 12.53
CA ALA A 225 18.26 -6.06 12.91
C ALA A 225 19.10 -6.88 11.92
N GLU A 226 18.54 -7.94 11.32
CA GLU A 226 19.29 -8.74 10.33
C GLU A 226 19.52 -8.03 8.99
N LEU A 227 18.78 -6.96 8.72
CA LEU A 227 18.95 -6.11 7.54
C LEU A 227 19.85 -4.88 7.83
N GLY A 228 20.31 -4.73 9.07
CA GLY A 228 21.21 -3.66 9.48
C GLY A 228 20.54 -2.42 10.07
N GLY A 229 19.22 -2.46 10.29
CA GLY A 229 18.47 -1.40 10.96
C GLY A 229 17.97 -1.79 12.34
N ASP A 230 17.47 -0.83 13.10
CA ASP A 230 16.80 -1.08 14.39
C ASP A 230 15.58 -0.17 14.57
N TRP A 231 14.89 -0.29 15.71
CA TRP A 231 13.70 0.52 15.98
C TRP A 231 13.99 1.65 16.98
N ASP A 232 15.27 1.90 17.25
CA ASP A 232 15.68 2.94 18.16
C ASP A 232 15.52 4.31 17.46
N LEU A 233 15.33 5.35 18.27
CA LEU A 233 15.27 6.74 17.81
C LEU A 233 16.37 7.50 18.56
N GLU A 234 17.60 7.41 18.05
CA GLU A 234 18.82 7.83 18.75
C GLU A 234 18.91 9.35 18.95
N TYR A 235 18.19 10.13 18.12
CA TYR A 235 18.22 11.58 18.20
C TYR A 235 16.93 12.12 18.81
N GLN A 236 17.07 12.94 19.85
CA GLN A 236 15.97 13.49 20.63
C GLN A 236 16.16 14.98 20.89
N ILE A 237 15.05 15.72 20.86
CA ILE A 237 14.92 17.12 21.25
C ILE A 237 13.84 17.16 22.33
N GLY A 238 14.21 17.57 23.55
CA GLY A 238 13.29 17.55 24.70
C GLY A 238 13.37 16.26 25.53
N GLY A 239 12.36 15.99 26.36
CA GLY A 239 12.20 14.73 27.08
C GLY A 239 11.26 13.82 26.27
N VAL A 240 11.67 12.58 26.00
CA VAL A 240 10.83 11.63 25.25
C VAL A 240 10.44 10.51 26.19
N GLU A 241 9.20 10.53 26.67
CA GLU A 241 8.67 9.55 27.61
C GLU A 241 7.87 8.43 26.90
N SER A 242 7.48 8.66 25.65
CA SER A 242 6.72 7.72 24.84
C SER A 242 7.53 6.51 24.42
N GLN A 243 6.85 5.36 24.40
CA GLN A 243 7.42 4.11 23.92
C GLN A 243 7.30 4.00 22.39
N ILE A 244 8.11 3.14 21.78
CA ILE A 244 7.95 2.79 20.38
C ILE A 244 6.51 2.26 20.13
N ALA A 245 5.94 2.65 18.99
CA ALA A 245 4.57 2.28 18.61
C ALA A 245 4.35 0.76 18.59
N PHE A 246 5.33 0.03 18.09
CA PHE A 246 5.24 -1.39 17.76
C PHE A 246 5.78 -2.32 18.84
N SER A 247 5.18 -3.50 18.97
CA SER A 247 5.58 -4.52 19.95
C SER A 247 6.97 -5.09 19.67
N THR A 248 7.64 -5.57 20.71
CA THR A 248 8.95 -6.22 20.56
C THR A 248 8.90 -7.51 19.75
N VAL A 249 7.73 -8.16 19.66
CA VAL A 249 7.52 -9.33 18.81
C VAL A 249 7.54 -8.89 17.35
N LEU A 250 6.77 -7.86 16.99
CA LEU A 250 6.78 -7.31 15.64
C LEU A 250 8.18 -6.83 15.25
N GLN A 251 8.87 -6.10 16.13
CA GLN A 251 10.23 -5.61 15.84
C GLN A 251 11.23 -6.75 15.50
N GLN A 252 11.00 -7.98 16.01
CA GLN A 252 11.82 -9.17 15.74
C GLN A 252 11.34 -10.02 14.58
N GLU A 253 10.04 -9.97 14.24
CA GLU A 253 9.44 -10.81 13.20
C GLU A 253 9.23 -10.07 11.87
N TRP A 254 9.09 -8.74 11.92
CA TRP A 254 8.93 -7.89 10.76
C TRP A 254 10.23 -7.80 9.97
N VAL A 255 10.28 -8.42 8.79
CA VAL A 255 11.47 -8.45 7.94
C VAL A 255 11.41 -7.34 6.91
N GLY A 256 11.82 -6.14 7.30
CA GLY A 256 11.92 -4.97 6.41
C GLY A 256 12.91 -3.93 6.93
N LEU A 257 13.25 -2.95 6.08
CA LEU A 257 13.76 -1.65 6.50
C LEU A 257 12.76 -0.62 6.00
N LEU A 258 12.53 0.44 6.76
CA LEU A 258 11.87 1.62 6.23
C LEU A 258 12.82 2.20 5.15
N PRO A 259 12.35 2.49 3.93
CA PRO A 259 13.25 2.94 2.87
C PRO A 259 13.92 4.29 3.16
N THR A 260 15.23 4.35 2.93
CA THR A 260 15.97 5.61 2.75
C THR A 260 15.73 6.14 1.35
N TYR A 261 15.09 7.29 1.24
CA TYR A 261 15.10 8.05 -0.01
C TYR A 261 16.29 9.00 0.03
N GLU A 262 16.96 9.21 -1.10
CA GLU A 262 17.83 10.37 -1.26
C GLU A 262 16.99 11.52 -1.84
N VAL A 263 16.65 12.53 -1.02
CA VAL A 263 15.96 13.73 -1.50
C VAL A 263 16.95 14.63 -2.21
N PHE A 264 16.81 14.71 -3.53
CA PHE A 264 17.42 15.75 -4.35
C PHE A 264 16.45 16.92 -4.49
N SER A 265 16.30 17.77 -3.47
CA SER A 265 15.50 19.00 -3.58
C SER A 265 16.36 20.22 -3.88
N ASN A 266 16.34 20.64 -5.15
CA ASN A 266 16.40 22.05 -5.60
C ASN A 266 16.59 22.17 -7.14
N ASP A 267 15.49 22.23 -7.91
CA ASP A 267 15.26 23.28 -8.93
C ASP A 267 13.95 23.08 -9.75
N THR A 268 13.50 24.15 -10.43
CA THR A 268 12.29 24.25 -11.28
C THR A 268 12.57 24.19 -12.79
N SER A 269 13.80 23.86 -13.20
CA SER A 269 14.20 23.80 -14.62
C SER A 269 14.02 22.41 -15.21
N GLU A 270 13.84 22.34 -16.53
CA GLU A 270 13.46 21.10 -17.22
C GLU A 270 14.06 20.96 -18.62
N LEU A 271 14.41 19.72 -18.95
CA LEU A 271 15.06 19.37 -20.20
C LEU A 271 14.16 18.46 -21.05
N GLU A 272 14.02 18.81 -22.31
CA GLU A 272 13.22 18.12 -23.31
C GLU A 272 13.82 16.74 -23.67
N ILE A 273 13.03 15.68 -23.58
CA ILE A 273 13.44 14.31 -23.94
C ILE A 273 12.88 13.96 -25.33
N LYS A 274 13.75 13.92 -26.34
CA LYS A 274 13.43 13.47 -27.70
C LYS A 274 13.84 12.01 -27.89
N SER A 275 13.23 11.31 -28.85
CA SER A 275 13.61 9.92 -29.12
C SER A 275 15.03 9.72 -29.65
N ASP A 276 15.61 10.76 -30.25
CA ASP A 276 17.00 10.78 -30.68
C ASP A 276 17.95 11.39 -29.64
N ALA A 277 17.42 12.00 -28.58
CA ALA A 277 18.17 12.58 -27.49
C ALA A 277 18.13 11.67 -26.26
N SER A 278 19.21 10.92 -26.05
CA SER A 278 19.36 10.15 -24.82
C SER A 278 19.84 11.03 -23.68
N GLN A 279 19.02 11.13 -22.65
CA GLN A 279 19.43 11.72 -21.38
C GLN A 279 20.05 10.63 -20.53
N SER A 280 21.17 10.90 -19.88
CA SER A 280 21.81 9.90 -19.04
C SER A 280 22.45 10.52 -17.82
N GLN A 281 22.63 9.72 -16.78
CA GLN A 281 23.34 10.10 -15.56
C GLN A 281 24.13 8.91 -15.02
N THR A 282 25.29 9.16 -14.44
CA THR A 282 26.07 8.15 -13.72
C THR A 282 25.78 8.20 -12.22
N PHE A 283 25.81 7.05 -11.57
CA PHE A 283 25.82 6.96 -10.10
C PHE A 283 26.78 5.88 -9.63
N ARG A 284 27.22 6.00 -8.38
CA ARG A 284 28.03 5.03 -7.67
C ARG A 284 27.61 5.05 -6.21
N HIS A 285 27.30 3.89 -5.68
CA HIS A 285 26.93 3.70 -4.28
C HIS A 285 27.90 2.71 -3.61
N ASN A 286 27.97 2.78 -2.29
CA ASN A 286 28.77 1.89 -1.47
C ASN A 286 28.00 1.59 -0.18
N SER A 287 27.33 0.44 -0.12
CA SER A 287 26.59 0.01 1.06
C SER A 287 27.51 -0.55 2.15
N GLY A 288 28.73 -0.94 1.79
CA GLY A 288 29.69 -1.60 2.69
C GLY A 288 29.59 -3.13 2.69
N ASN A 289 28.61 -3.70 1.98
CA ASN A 289 28.35 -5.14 1.91
C ASN A 289 28.95 -5.82 0.67
N GLY A 290 29.64 -5.07 -0.18
CA GLY A 290 30.20 -5.55 -1.45
C GLY A 290 29.18 -5.55 -2.59
N THR A 291 27.91 -5.81 -2.29
CA THR A 291 26.78 -5.67 -3.20
C THR A 291 25.58 -5.03 -2.50
N TYR A 292 24.69 -4.45 -3.28
CA TYR A 292 23.40 -3.92 -2.84
C TYR A 292 22.32 -4.22 -3.90
N LEU A 293 21.06 -4.22 -3.47
CA LEU A 293 19.92 -4.38 -4.37
C LEU A 293 19.42 -3.01 -4.82
N ALA A 294 18.90 -2.95 -6.04
CA ALA A 294 18.10 -1.83 -6.51
C ALA A 294 16.93 -2.38 -7.32
N ASN A 295 15.76 -1.78 -7.19
CA ASN A 295 14.58 -2.16 -7.98
C ASN A 295 13.74 -0.97 -8.44
N THR A 296 14.10 0.24 -7.99
CA THR A 296 13.39 1.47 -8.30
C THR A 296 14.37 2.52 -8.81
N ILE A 297 13.99 3.20 -9.89
CA ILE A 297 14.61 4.45 -10.31
C ILE A 297 13.54 5.52 -10.29
N SER A 298 13.70 6.56 -9.48
CA SER A 298 12.78 7.69 -9.46
C SER A 298 13.33 8.80 -10.35
N LEU A 299 12.48 9.46 -11.14
CA LEU A 299 12.85 10.61 -11.94
C LEU A 299 11.84 11.74 -11.72
N LYS A 300 12.31 12.98 -11.67
CA LYS A 300 11.40 14.13 -11.67
C LYS A 300 10.95 14.41 -13.10
N LEU A 301 9.68 14.17 -13.44
CA LEU A 301 9.19 14.20 -14.81
C LEU A 301 7.91 15.02 -14.95
N ARG A 302 7.65 15.47 -16.17
CA ARG A 302 6.33 15.94 -16.61
C ARG A 302 6.10 15.76 -18.09
N ARG A 303 4.85 15.94 -18.52
CA ARG A 303 4.48 16.11 -19.93
C ARG A 303 4.01 17.52 -20.24
N ALA A 304 4.15 17.93 -21.50
CA ALA A 304 3.41 19.07 -22.02
C ALA A 304 1.91 18.73 -22.11
N ALA A 305 1.04 19.71 -21.90
CA ALA A 305 -0.42 19.50 -21.97
C ALA A 305 -0.90 18.99 -23.34
N ASP A 306 -0.15 19.27 -24.40
CA ASP A 306 -0.41 18.84 -25.78
C ASP A 306 0.44 17.62 -26.20
N ALA A 307 1.08 16.93 -25.26
CA ALA A 307 1.93 15.78 -25.55
C ALA A 307 1.11 14.65 -26.21
N PRO A 308 1.51 14.16 -27.41
CA PRO A 308 0.94 12.90 -27.91
C PRO A 308 1.31 11.75 -26.97
N LEU A 309 0.61 10.62 -27.08
CA LEU A 309 0.98 9.40 -26.36
C LEU A 309 2.37 8.96 -26.81
N GLN A 310 3.27 8.77 -25.84
CA GLN A 310 4.68 8.44 -26.06
C GLN A 310 5.10 7.42 -25.00
N THR A 311 5.93 6.47 -25.38
CA THR A 311 6.59 5.58 -24.42
C THR A 311 7.86 6.25 -23.93
N LEU A 312 7.98 6.43 -22.62
CA LEU A 312 9.21 6.81 -21.96
C LEU A 312 9.90 5.55 -21.42
N THR A 313 11.17 5.40 -21.72
CA THR A 313 11.99 4.25 -21.33
C THR A 313 13.13 4.71 -20.44
N VAL A 314 13.26 4.06 -19.28
CA VAL A 314 14.40 4.18 -18.37
C VAL A 314 15.19 2.89 -18.41
N THR A 315 16.51 3.00 -18.58
CA THR A 315 17.41 1.84 -18.67
C THR A 315 18.58 2.03 -17.71
N LEU A 316 18.77 1.07 -16.82
CA LEU A 316 19.99 0.93 -16.03
C LEU A 316 21.04 0.15 -16.84
N ARG A 317 22.29 0.60 -16.86
CA ARG A 317 23.37 0.02 -17.66
C ARG A 317 24.67 -0.09 -16.87
N SER A 318 25.48 -1.09 -17.23
CA SER A 318 26.80 -1.29 -16.60
C SER A 318 27.86 -0.24 -16.97
N SER A 319 27.66 0.49 -18.08
CA SER A 319 28.45 1.65 -18.52
C SER A 319 27.70 2.35 -19.67
N TRP A 320 28.23 3.48 -20.17
CA TRP A 320 27.59 4.26 -21.25
C TRP A 320 27.16 3.39 -22.45
N ASN A 321 28.09 2.59 -22.97
CA ASN A 321 27.85 1.62 -24.05
C ASN A 321 27.74 0.17 -23.53
N GLY A 322 27.62 -0.03 -22.22
CA GLY A 322 27.58 -1.33 -21.58
C GLY A 322 26.23 -2.04 -21.75
N THR A 323 26.15 -3.27 -21.26
CA THR A 323 24.92 -4.08 -21.26
C THR A 323 23.82 -3.40 -20.43
N PRO A 324 22.57 -3.32 -20.93
CA PRO A 324 21.41 -3.02 -20.10
C PRO A 324 21.28 -4.04 -18.98
N LEU A 325 21.20 -3.58 -17.73
CA LEU A 325 20.98 -4.41 -16.55
C LEU A 325 19.51 -4.49 -16.19
N ALA A 326 18.78 -3.38 -16.38
CA ALA A 326 17.37 -3.25 -16.05
C ALA A 326 16.69 -2.27 -17.00
N THR A 327 15.39 -2.42 -17.24
CA THR A 327 14.63 -1.48 -18.07
C THR A 327 13.19 -1.37 -17.57
N ALA A 328 12.71 -0.14 -17.50
CA ALA A 328 11.34 0.20 -17.16
C ALA A 328 10.77 1.13 -18.22
N THR A 329 9.46 1.06 -18.44
CA THR A 329 8.76 1.93 -19.38
C THR A 329 7.46 2.42 -18.79
N ILE A 330 7.12 3.67 -19.05
CA ILE A 330 5.79 4.23 -18.79
C ILE A 330 5.30 4.95 -20.04
N THR A 331 3.99 5.14 -20.15
CA THR A 331 3.39 5.99 -21.18
C THR A 331 3.27 7.43 -20.67
N SER A 332 3.40 8.40 -21.58
CA SER A 332 3.42 9.82 -21.23
C SER A 332 2.13 10.31 -20.57
N ASP A 333 1.01 9.62 -20.71
CA ASP A 333 -0.26 9.96 -20.05
C ASP A 333 -0.27 9.70 -18.54
N ASN A 334 0.61 8.84 -18.05
CA ASN A 334 0.88 8.64 -16.62
C ASN A 334 1.69 9.79 -15.98
N LEU A 335 2.08 10.81 -16.77
CA LEU A 335 2.81 11.96 -16.27
C LEU A 335 1.89 13.15 -16.00
N SER A 336 2.16 13.84 -14.89
CA SER A 336 1.57 15.14 -14.59
C SER A 336 1.99 16.20 -15.62
N THR A 337 1.20 17.28 -15.72
CA THR A 337 1.60 18.49 -16.47
C THR A 337 2.57 19.38 -15.67
N ASN A 338 2.72 19.12 -14.37
CA ASN A 338 3.71 19.71 -13.48
C ASN A 338 4.85 18.72 -13.23
N LEU A 339 6.05 19.20 -12.89
CA LEU A 339 7.14 18.30 -12.49
C LEU A 339 6.82 17.60 -11.16
N THR A 340 6.76 16.27 -11.22
CA THR A 340 6.55 15.40 -10.07
C THR A 340 7.59 14.29 -10.07
N TRP A 341 7.90 13.71 -8.91
CA TRP A 341 8.67 12.47 -8.86
C TRP A 341 7.83 11.33 -9.43
N VAL A 342 8.45 10.49 -10.24
CA VAL A 342 7.83 9.34 -10.89
C VAL A 342 8.76 8.15 -10.72
N ASP A 343 8.23 7.11 -10.11
CA ASP A 343 8.99 5.89 -9.84
C ASP A 343 8.90 4.93 -11.02
N PHE A 344 10.06 4.38 -11.39
CA PHE A 344 10.20 3.34 -12.37
C PHE A 344 10.63 2.06 -11.67
N ASN A 345 9.73 1.08 -11.59
CA ASN A 345 10.10 -0.25 -11.18
C ASN A 345 10.90 -0.93 -12.30
N ILE A 346 12.19 -1.16 -12.04
CA ILE A 346 13.14 -1.72 -13.00
C ILE A 346 13.33 -3.24 -12.84
N GLY A 347 12.62 -3.86 -11.88
CA GLY A 347 12.91 -5.20 -11.39
C GLY A 347 14.16 -5.24 -10.51
N THR A 348 14.25 -6.22 -9.61
CA THR A 348 15.38 -6.32 -8.68
C THR A 348 16.67 -6.68 -9.41
N VAL A 349 17.68 -5.83 -9.24
CA VAL A 349 19.04 -6.03 -9.74
C VAL A 349 20.03 -6.02 -8.59
N VAL A 350 21.02 -6.92 -8.67
CA VAL A 350 22.17 -6.94 -7.78
C VAL A 350 23.26 -6.05 -8.38
N LEU A 351 23.65 -5.02 -7.65
CA LEU A 351 24.69 -4.06 -8.02
C LEU A 351 25.91 -4.23 -7.10
N ASN A 352 27.08 -3.94 -7.64
CA ASN A 352 28.34 -4.01 -6.90
C ASN A 352 28.64 -2.67 -6.25
N ASP A 353 29.07 -2.71 -5.00
CA ASP A 353 29.61 -1.55 -4.32
C ASP A 353 30.75 -0.95 -5.13
N ASN A 354 30.82 0.39 -5.09
CA ASN A 354 31.88 1.16 -5.70
C ASN A 354 31.98 1.04 -7.24
N GLN A 355 31.04 0.34 -7.88
CA GLN A 355 30.91 0.33 -9.34
C GLN A 355 30.07 1.51 -9.82
N THR A 356 30.48 2.11 -10.94
CA THR A 356 29.71 3.17 -11.60
C THR A 356 28.72 2.56 -12.58
N TYR A 357 27.46 2.97 -12.47
CA TYR A 357 26.37 2.59 -13.36
C TYR A 357 25.85 3.81 -14.12
N VAL A 358 25.11 3.56 -15.21
CA VAL A 358 24.51 4.60 -16.05
C VAL A 358 23.01 4.39 -16.10
N ILE A 359 22.25 5.44 -15.81
CA ILE A 359 20.82 5.55 -16.10
C ILE A 359 20.70 6.24 -17.43
N ARG A 360 19.89 5.71 -18.34
CA ARG A 360 19.54 6.33 -19.63
C ARG A 360 18.03 6.47 -19.74
N VAL A 361 17.58 7.61 -20.21
CA VAL A 361 16.18 7.95 -20.40
C VAL A 361 15.96 8.37 -21.86
N SER A 362 14.89 7.88 -22.48
CA SER A 362 14.53 8.20 -23.86
C SER A 362 13.03 8.07 -24.10
N THR A 363 12.50 8.80 -25.06
CA THR A 363 11.14 8.61 -25.57
C THR A 363 11.13 7.85 -26.90
N ASP A 364 9.99 7.33 -27.33
CA ASP A 364 9.81 6.70 -28.65
C ASP A 364 9.38 7.68 -29.76
N THR A 365 9.10 8.94 -29.41
CA THR A 365 8.77 10.00 -30.37
C THR A 365 9.84 11.07 -30.52
N THR A 366 9.95 11.63 -31.71
CA THR A 366 10.85 12.75 -32.01
C THR A 366 10.29 14.12 -31.62
N VAL A 367 9.00 14.20 -31.23
CA VAL A 367 8.30 15.48 -30.95
C VAL A 367 8.77 16.15 -29.66
N GLY A 368 9.35 15.39 -28.71
CA GLY A 368 9.96 15.93 -27.49
C GLY A 368 8.99 16.67 -26.57
N LYS A 369 7.98 15.95 -26.06
CA LYS A 369 6.94 16.55 -25.19
C LYS A 369 6.93 16.00 -23.76
N VAL A 370 7.90 15.16 -23.43
CA VAL A 370 8.20 14.73 -22.06
C VAL A 370 9.44 15.49 -21.61
N HIS A 371 9.41 15.98 -20.38
CA HIS A 371 10.49 16.75 -19.77
C HIS A 371 10.95 16.08 -18.49
N THR A 372 12.27 16.13 -18.26
CA THR A 372 12.89 15.72 -16.99
C THR A 372 13.37 16.94 -16.24
N GLY A 373 13.21 16.93 -14.92
CA GLY A 373 13.84 17.90 -14.04
C GLY A 373 15.34 17.69 -14.03
N TYR A 374 16.07 18.78 -13.88
CA TYR A 374 17.52 18.75 -13.78
C TYR A 374 18.04 19.87 -12.87
N ASN A 375 19.26 19.70 -12.39
CA ASN A 375 20.00 20.72 -11.65
C ASN A 375 21.07 21.33 -12.56
N SER A 376 20.96 22.64 -12.81
CA SER A 376 21.86 23.43 -13.68
C SER A 376 23.17 23.87 -13.00
N SER A 377 23.26 23.70 -11.68
CA SER A 377 24.42 24.12 -10.87
C SER A 377 25.48 23.02 -10.71
N GLY A 378 25.27 21.86 -11.34
CA GLY A 378 26.27 20.79 -11.44
C GLY A 378 26.66 20.14 -10.11
N GLY A 379 25.69 19.74 -9.29
CA GLY A 379 25.96 18.77 -8.22
C GLY A 379 24.87 18.65 -7.16
N TYR A 380 24.65 17.41 -6.74
CA TYR A 380 23.99 17.06 -5.49
C TYR A 380 25.04 16.68 -4.45
N ALA A 381 24.96 17.24 -3.24
CA ALA A 381 25.86 16.86 -2.15
C ALA A 381 25.36 15.54 -1.51
N ASN A 382 26.29 14.60 -1.33
CA ASN A 382 26.17 13.31 -0.59
C ASN A 382 25.69 12.05 -1.34
N GLY A 383 25.95 11.95 -2.64
CA GLY A 383 26.08 10.66 -3.33
C GLY A 383 27.13 10.80 -4.43
N ASN A 384 28.39 10.45 -4.14
CA ASN A 384 29.57 10.92 -4.88
C ASN A 384 29.45 10.93 -6.42
N ARG A 385 29.53 12.14 -6.98
CA ARG A 385 29.73 12.45 -8.41
C ARG A 385 30.88 11.63 -9.01
N LEU A 386 30.62 11.02 -10.16
CA LEU A 386 31.65 10.70 -11.16
C LEU A 386 31.18 11.16 -12.53
N ASP A 387 31.55 12.39 -12.87
CA ASP A 387 31.53 12.89 -14.24
C ASP A 387 32.46 11.99 -15.09
N ILE A 388 32.10 11.59 -16.31
CA ILE A 388 32.38 12.39 -17.50
C ILE A 388 31.51 11.98 -18.70
N ASN A 389 30.17 12.17 -18.68
CA ASN A 389 29.25 12.33 -19.84
C ASN A 389 27.81 11.84 -19.53
N GLY A 390 27.01 12.65 -18.84
CA GLY A 390 25.56 12.50 -18.68
C GLY A 390 24.89 13.88 -18.71
N SER A 391 23.71 13.99 -19.34
CA SER A 391 23.14 15.16 -20.08
C SER A 391 23.94 15.54 -21.36
N PRO A 392 23.28 15.91 -22.49
CA PRO A 392 23.97 16.46 -23.67
C PRO A 392 24.61 17.83 -23.39
N LEU A 393 24.30 18.45 -22.25
CA LEU A 393 24.84 19.73 -21.81
C LEU A 393 25.78 19.50 -20.62
N SER A 394 27.01 20.01 -20.72
CA SER A 394 28.13 19.71 -19.82
C SER A 394 28.03 20.28 -18.39
N ALA A 395 26.83 20.63 -17.91
CA ALA A 395 26.59 21.28 -16.63
C ALA A 395 25.25 20.90 -15.96
N GLU A 396 24.52 19.92 -16.49
CA GLU A 396 23.17 19.59 -16.03
C GLU A 396 23.10 18.15 -15.52
N ASP A 397 22.65 17.96 -14.28
CA ASP A 397 22.44 16.63 -13.70
C ASP A 397 20.95 16.29 -13.68
N LEU A 398 20.57 15.07 -14.12
CA LEU A 398 19.18 14.62 -14.00
C LEU A 398 18.73 14.63 -12.53
N ALA A 399 17.49 15.00 -12.27
CA ALA A 399 16.87 14.77 -10.96
C ALA A 399 16.39 13.32 -10.91
N PHE A 400 17.21 12.45 -10.32
CA PHE A 400 16.95 11.01 -10.22
C PHE A 400 17.25 10.50 -8.83
N SER A 401 16.64 9.38 -8.43
CA SER A 401 17.06 8.57 -7.29
C SER A 401 17.13 7.11 -7.73
N VAL A 402 18.01 6.32 -7.09
CA VAL A 402 18.07 4.87 -7.27
C VAL A 402 17.88 4.26 -5.91
N GLY A 403 16.86 3.42 -5.79
CA GLY A 403 16.50 2.84 -4.52
C GLY A 403 16.15 1.37 -4.64
N TYR A 404 15.99 0.78 -3.47
CA TYR A 404 15.35 -0.50 -3.28
C TYR A 404 14.10 -0.25 -2.45
N SER A 405 12.94 -0.60 -2.98
CA SER A 405 11.68 -0.63 -2.24
C SER A 405 11.21 -2.07 -2.21
N ALA A 406 11.26 -2.70 -1.03
CA ALA A 406 10.78 -4.05 -0.82
C ALA A 406 9.29 -4.22 -1.17
N ASN A 407 8.55 -3.11 -1.31
CA ASN A 407 7.11 -3.08 -1.54
C ASN A 407 6.74 -2.23 -2.77
N SER A 408 7.65 -2.04 -3.73
CA SER A 408 7.31 -1.34 -4.97
C SER A 408 6.23 -2.14 -5.71
N PRO A 409 5.01 -1.62 -5.88
CA PRO A 409 3.94 -2.39 -6.49
C PRO A 409 4.35 -2.74 -7.92
N LEU A 410 4.16 -4.00 -8.28
CA LEU A 410 4.35 -4.50 -9.62
C LEU A 410 3.17 -4.04 -10.45
N VAL A 411 3.35 -2.96 -11.22
CA VAL A 411 2.23 -2.35 -11.96
C VAL A 411 2.09 -2.96 -13.35
N VAL A 412 0.90 -3.47 -13.65
CA VAL A 412 0.48 -3.88 -15.00
C VAL A 412 -0.08 -2.67 -15.72
N THR A 413 0.61 -2.22 -16.77
CA THR A 413 0.26 -1.05 -17.59
C THR A 413 -0.08 -1.43 -19.03
N SER A 414 0.03 -2.71 -19.38
CA SER A 414 -0.15 -3.22 -20.74
C SER A 414 -1.00 -4.48 -20.78
N THR A 415 -1.83 -4.59 -21.81
CA THR A 415 -2.63 -5.78 -22.11
C THR A 415 -1.84 -6.88 -22.83
N ALA A 416 -0.59 -6.63 -23.20
CA ALA A 416 0.24 -7.61 -23.89
C ALA A 416 0.62 -8.78 -22.97
N ASP A 417 0.60 -10.01 -23.49
CA ASP A 417 1.15 -11.19 -22.80
C ASP A 417 2.59 -11.44 -23.26
N THR A 418 3.54 -10.73 -22.66
CA THR A 418 4.99 -10.86 -22.96
C THR A 418 5.81 -10.96 -21.67
N ASN A 419 7.14 -11.06 -21.77
CA ASN A 419 8.04 -10.91 -20.62
C ASN A 419 8.49 -9.46 -20.39
N ALA A 420 7.92 -8.48 -21.11
CA ALA A 420 8.27 -7.08 -20.96
C ALA A 420 7.66 -6.51 -19.67
N THR A 421 8.40 -5.58 -19.06
CA THR A 421 7.95 -4.78 -17.92
C THR A 421 6.57 -4.17 -18.17
N GLY A 422 5.71 -4.14 -17.15
CA GLY A 422 4.35 -3.62 -17.26
C GLY A 422 3.31 -4.62 -17.77
N THR A 423 3.68 -5.87 -18.05
CA THR A 423 2.71 -6.94 -18.37
C THR A 423 2.39 -7.81 -17.16
N LEU A 424 1.21 -8.45 -17.13
CA LEU A 424 0.82 -9.35 -16.04
C LEU A 424 1.79 -10.53 -15.89
N ARG A 425 2.23 -11.13 -17.00
CA ARG A 425 3.21 -12.23 -16.97
C ARG A 425 4.53 -11.78 -16.34
N TRP A 426 5.03 -10.60 -16.73
CA TRP A 426 6.22 -10.04 -16.10
C TRP A 426 5.98 -9.83 -14.59
N ALA A 427 4.85 -9.24 -14.21
CA ALA A 427 4.52 -8.98 -12.81
C ALA A 427 4.48 -10.27 -11.97
N ILE A 428 3.82 -11.34 -12.44
CA ILE A 428 3.81 -12.63 -11.72
C ILE A 428 5.23 -13.20 -11.61
N ASN A 429 6.02 -13.16 -12.70
CA ASN A 429 7.41 -13.63 -12.65
C ASN A 429 8.28 -12.83 -11.69
N GLN A 430 8.04 -11.52 -11.56
CA GLN A 430 8.73 -10.68 -10.57
C GLN A 430 8.31 -11.05 -9.16
N ALA A 431 7.00 -11.11 -8.88
CA ALA A 431 6.49 -11.49 -7.57
C ALA A 431 7.11 -12.81 -7.10
N ASN A 432 7.06 -13.85 -7.94
CA ASN A 432 7.70 -15.15 -7.67
C ASN A 432 9.21 -15.13 -7.37
N SER A 433 9.89 -14.01 -7.60
CA SER A 433 11.33 -13.85 -7.39
C SER A 433 11.70 -12.90 -6.25
N LEU A 434 10.72 -12.17 -5.69
CA LEU A 434 10.98 -11.06 -4.76
C LEU A 434 11.02 -11.49 -3.30
N GLY A 435 10.32 -12.58 -2.91
CA GLY A 435 10.28 -13.08 -1.55
C GLY A 435 9.63 -12.09 -0.59
N GLY A 436 8.42 -12.40 -0.11
CA GLY A 436 7.68 -11.54 0.82
C GLY A 436 6.32 -11.12 0.27
N ALA A 437 5.66 -10.17 0.93
CA ALA A 437 4.32 -9.76 0.52
C ALA A 437 4.36 -8.86 -0.72
N ASP A 438 4.16 -9.44 -1.91
CA ASP A 438 4.10 -8.68 -3.15
C ASP A 438 2.70 -8.15 -3.46
N THR A 439 2.61 -7.00 -4.12
CA THR A 439 1.35 -6.51 -4.70
C THR A 439 1.50 -6.22 -6.19
N ILE A 440 0.68 -6.90 -6.99
CA ILE A 440 0.46 -6.61 -8.40
C ILE A 440 -0.77 -5.70 -8.54
N ARG A 441 -0.54 -4.47 -8.99
CA ARG A 441 -1.58 -3.47 -9.28
C ARG A 441 -1.78 -3.32 -10.78
N PHE A 442 -2.89 -2.74 -11.19
CA PHE A 442 -3.21 -2.46 -12.58
C PHE A 442 -3.39 -0.94 -12.76
N ASN A 443 -2.80 -0.42 -13.83
CA ASN A 443 -2.94 0.96 -14.27
C ASN A 443 -2.76 0.99 -15.80
N ILE A 444 -3.65 0.30 -16.51
CA ILE A 444 -3.60 0.19 -17.96
C ILE A 444 -4.21 1.46 -18.55
N SER A 445 -3.44 2.12 -19.43
CA SER A 445 -3.85 3.39 -20.03
C SER A 445 -5.24 3.33 -20.70
N GLY A 446 -6.08 4.30 -20.35
CA GLY A 446 -7.42 4.49 -20.88
C GLY A 446 -8.49 3.83 -20.03
N THR A 447 -9.69 4.43 -20.02
CA THR A 447 -10.84 3.88 -19.29
C THR A 447 -11.64 2.92 -20.17
N GLY A 448 -11.95 1.73 -19.66
CA GLY A 448 -12.77 0.76 -20.38
C GLY A 448 -12.45 -0.69 -20.03
N VAL A 449 -12.88 -1.61 -20.88
CA VAL A 449 -12.55 -3.03 -20.70
C VAL A 449 -11.19 -3.29 -21.30
N HIS A 450 -10.28 -3.84 -20.49
CA HIS A 450 -8.93 -4.20 -20.91
C HIS A 450 -8.81 -5.72 -20.96
N THR A 451 -8.44 -6.27 -22.12
CA THR A 451 -8.31 -7.72 -22.31
C THR A 451 -6.85 -8.12 -22.50
N ILE A 452 -6.33 -8.92 -21.56
CA ILE A 452 -5.06 -9.62 -21.65
C ILE A 452 -5.31 -10.98 -22.29
N THR A 453 -4.94 -11.12 -23.56
CA THR A 453 -5.07 -12.39 -24.29
C THR A 453 -3.84 -13.26 -24.02
N VAL A 454 -4.03 -14.34 -23.26
CA VAL A 454 -2.98 -15.29 -22.88
C VAL A 454 -2.45 -16.02 -24.11
N ASN A 455 -1.14 -16.27 -24.11
CA ASN A 455 -0.40 -16.93 -25.18
C ASN A 455 -0.46 -16.21 -26.54
N SER A 456 -0.89 -14.94 -26.58
CA SER A 456 -0.86 -14.12 -27.81
C SER A 456 0.55 -13.95 -28.40
N SER A 457 1.59 -14.08 -27.56
CA SER A 457 3.01 -14.04 -27.98
C SER A 457 3.67 -15.43 -28.07
N GLY A 458 2.92 -16.53 -27.94
CA GLY A 458 3.46 -17.90 -28.02
C GLY A 458 4.27 -18.34 -26.79
N LEU A 459 4.08 -17.69 -25.62
CA LEU A 459 4.79 -17.98 -24.38
C LEU A 459 4.15 -19.08 -23.51
N GLY A 460 2.99 -19.60 -23.91
CA GLY A 460 2.24 -20.62 -23.18
C GLY A 460 1.44 -20.06 -22.01
N ALA A 461 1.19 -20.91 -21.01
CA ALA A 461 0.41 -20.58 -19.81
C ALA A 461 0.99 -19.36 -19.08
N LEU A 462 0.16 -18.61 -18.35
CA LEU A 462 0.68 -17.63 -17.40
C LEU A 462 1.58 -18.33 -16.36
N PRO A 463 2.61 -17.65 -15.82
CA PRO A 463 3.47 -18.26 -14.81
C PRO A 463 2.65 -18.72 -13.60
N THR A 464 2.98 -19.89 -13.06
CA THR A 464 2.40 -20.35 -11.78
C THR A 464 2.81 -19.37 -10.68
N ILE A 465 1.85 -18.91 -9.88
CA ILE A 465 2.11 -18.10 -8.69
C ILE A 465 2.78 -19.02 -7.66
N ALA A 466 3.97 -18.65 -7.23
CA ALA A 466 4.88 -19.48 -6.45
C ALA A 466 5.07 -19.00 -5.01
N GLU A 467 4.57 -17.81 -4.68
CA GLU A 467 4.61 -17.25 -3.33
C GLU A 467 3.39 -16.36 -3.06
N ALA A 468 3.30 -15.81 -1.85
CA ALA A 468 2.23 -14.92 -1.43
C ALA A 468 2.22 -13.64 -2.29
N VAL A 469 1.13 -13.39 -3.02
CA VAL A 469 0.98 -12.15 -3.78
C VAL A 469 -0.45 -11.63 -3.73
N THR A 470 -0.62 -10.32 -3.68
CA THR A 470 -1.90 -9.66 -3.89
C THR A 470 -2.01 -9.22 -5.36
N ILE A 471 -2.89 -9.85 -6.12
CA ILE A 471 -3.25 -9.43 -7.48
C ILE A 471 -4.56 -8.65 -7.40
N ASP A 472 -4.47 -7.33 -7.52
CA ASP A 472 -5.61 -6.44 -7.32
C ASP A 472 -5.93 -5.61 -8.57
N ALA A 473 -6.84 -6.13 -9.39
CA ALA A 473 -7.34 -5.44 -10.56
C ALA A 473 -8.38 -4.34 -10.25
N THR A 474 -8.75 -4.15 -8.98
CA THR A 474 -9.61 -3.02 -8.58
C THR A 474 -8.85 -1.70 -8.55
N THR A 475 -7.51 -1.76 -8.60
CA THR A 475 -6.62 -0.60 -8.62
C THR A 475 -6.60 0.14 -9.97
N ASP A 476 -7.07 -0.50 -11.04
CA ASP A 476 -7.22 0.14 -12.34
C ASP A 476 -8.40 1.14 -12.34
N ASP A 477 -8.22 2.32 -12.93
CA ASP A 477 -9.26 3.35 -13.00
C ASP A 477 -10.54 2.85 -13.71
N SER A 478 -10.41 1.83 -14.57
CA SER A 478 -11.52 1.22 -15.29
C SER A 478 -12.44 0.41 -14.39
N TYR A 479 -11.99 -0.04 -13.22
CA TYR A 479 -12.85 -0.72 -12.25
C TYR A 479 -13.96 0.22 -11.77
N ALA A 480 -13.59 1.45 -11.38
CA ALA A 480 -14.52 2.49 -10.99
C ALA A 480 -15.38 2.93 -12.19
N ALA A 481 -14.77 3.12 -13.37
CA ALA A 481 -15.49 3.48 -14.59
C ALA A 481 -16.52 2.41 -15.02
N ASN A 482 -16.26 1.14 -14.73
CA ASN A 482 -17.19 0.04 -14.92
C ASN A 482 -18.17 -0.13 -13.74
N GLY A 483 -18.40 0.91 -12.94
CA GLY A 483 -19.37 0.91 -11.85
C GLY A 483 -19.01 -0.07 -10.73
N ASN A 484 -17.72 -0.08 -10.35
CA ASN A 484 -17.13 -0.97 -9.34
C ASN A 484 -17.31 -2.45 -9.68
N ARG A 485 -17.02 -2.81 -10.94
CA ARG A 485 -17.04 -4.18 -11.45
C ARG A 485 -15.75 -4.49 -12.19
N PRO A 486 -15.33 -5.78 -12.22
CA PRO A 486 -14.16 -6.21 -12.96
C PRO A 486 -14.09 -5.64 -14.39
N ALA A 487 -13.00 -4.94 -14.70
CA ALA A 487 -12.76 -4.34 -16.01
C ALA A 487 -11.55 -4.96 -16.74
N ILE A 488 -10.68 -5.66 -15.99
CA ILE A 488 -9.54 -6.40 -16.52
C ILE A 488 -9.96 -7.84 -16.80
N ILE A 489 -9.83 -8.26 -18.05
CA ILE A 489 -10.11 -9.61 -18.53
C ILE A 489 -8.81 -10.35 -18.76
N ILE A 490 -8.64 -11.48 -18.10
CA ILE A 490 -7.67 -12.52 -18.46
C ILE A 490 -8.41 -13.51 -19.36
N ASP A 491 -8.06 -13.50 -20.64
CA ASP A 491 -8.73 -14.25 -21.68
C ASP A 491 -7.81 -15.36 -22.19
N GLY A 492 -8.24 -16.60 -22.03
CA GLY A 492 -7.47 -17.77 -22.42
C GLY A 492 -7.33 -17.95 -23.92
N ASN A 493 -8.23 -17.39 -24.75
CA ASN A 493 -8.25 -17.63 -26.20
C ASN A 493 -8.11 -19.13 -26.53
N ASP A 494 -8.98 -19.94 -25.92
CA ASP A 494 -8.98 -21.42 -25.96
C ASP A 494 -7.65 -22.08 -25.52
N PHE A 495 -6.83 -21.40 -24.70
CA PHE A 495 -5.54 -21.95 -24.27
C PHE A 495 -5.73 -23.28 -23.52
N ALA A 496 -4.95 -24.28 -23.92
CA ALA A 496 -4.96 -25.63 -23.34
C ALA A 496 -4.26 -25.68 -21.97
N GLY A 497 -4.87 -25.05 -20.97
CA GLY A 497 -4.41 -25.00 -19.59
C GLY A 497 -5.33 -24.15 -18.72
N ASP A 498 -4.94 -23.98 -17.46
CA ASP A 498 -5.70 -23.19 -16.49
C ASP A 498 -5.40 -21.69 -16.63
N GLY A 499 -6.31 -20.83 -16.14
CA GLY A 499 -6.13 -19.38 -16.14
C GLY A 499 -5.06 -18.90 -15.17
N LEU A 500 -5.31 -19.02 -13.87
CA LEU A 500 -4.33 -18.75 -12.82
C LEU A 500 -4.10 -20.00 -11.97
N THR A 501 -2.84 -20.32 -11.72
CA THR A 501 -2.46 -21.48 -10.89
C THR A 501 -1.61 -21.01 -9.71
N LEU A 502 -2.04 -21.38 -8.50
CA LEU A 502 -1.32 -21.12 -7.25
C LEU A 502 -0.64 -22.42 -6.83
N SER A 503 0.69 -22.39 -6.67
CA SER A 503 1.47 -23.54 -6.21
C SER A 503 1.22 -23.84 -4.73
N GLY A 504 1.75 -24.97 -4.27
CA GLY A 504 1.77 -25.33 -2.84
C GLY A 504 2.66 -24.45 -1.96
N THR A 505 3.27 -23.39 -2.50
CA THR A 505 4.06 -22.40 -1.76
C THR A 505 3.48 -21.00 -1.86
N ALA A 506 2.36 -20.83 -2.57
CA ALA A 506 1.70 -19.55 -2.79
C ALA A 506 0.75 -19.14 -1.66
N ASP A 507 1.03 -19.55 -0.42
CA ASP A 507 0.12 -19.36 0.72
C ASP A 507 -0.14 -17.87 0.98
N GLY A 508 -1.37 -17.52 1.35
CA GLY A 508 -1.75 -16.13 1.61
C GLY A 508 -1.99 -15.26 0.36
N THR A 509 -1.98 -15.83 -0.84
CA THR A 509 -2.26 -15.09 -2.08
C THR A 509 -3.68 -14.52 -2.08
N THR A 510 -3.82 -13.26 -2.52
CA THR A 510 -5.11 -12.62 -2.75
C THR A 510 -5.32 -12.34 -4.24
N ILE A 511 -6.48 -12.72 -4.79
CA ILE A 511 -6.86 -12.41 -6.17
C ILE A 511 -8.22 -11.71 -6.18
N ARG A 512 -8.27 -10.48 -6.73
CA ARG A 512 -9.52 -9.72 -6.82
C ARG A 512 -9.67 -8.85 -8.06
N GLY A 513 -10.92 -8.60 -8.43
CA GLY A 513 -11.31 -7.63 -9.47
C GLY A 513 -11.12 -8.09 -10.92
N LEU A 514 -10.88 -9.37 -11.15
CA LEU A 514 -10.61 -9.92 -12.49
C LEU A 514 -11.85 -10.55 -13.14
N VAL A 515 -11.89 -10.53 -14.48
CA VAL A 515 -12.67 -11.49 -15.27
C VAL A 515 -11.70 -12.58 -15.77
N ILE A 516 -11.99 -13.85 -15.54
CA ILE A 516 -11.14 -14.99 -15.98
C ILE A 516 -11.99 -15.97 -16.78
N ARG A 517 -11.67 -16.13 -18.07
CA ARG A 517 -12.55 -16.80 -19.03
C ARG A 517 -11.78 -17.42 -20.20
N ASP A 518 -12.47 -18.24 -20.98
CA ASP A 518 -11.99 -18.82 -22.25
C ASP A 518 -10.74 -19.71 -22.15
N PHE A 519 -10.57 -20.41 -21.03
CA PHE A 519 -9.53 -21.42 -20.84
C PHE A 519 -10.06 -22.83 -21.11
N ALA A 520 -9.30 -23.68 -21.81
CA ALA A 520 -9.70 -25.08 -21.96
C ALA A 520 -9.48 -25.91 -20.68
N GLY A 521 -8.85 -25.33 -19.65
CA GLY A 521 -8.75 -25.84 -18.29
C GLY A 521 -9.67 -25.12 -17.31
N ASN A 522 -9.23 -25.01 -16.06
CA ASN A 522 -9.96 -24.33 -15.00
C ASN A 522 -9.72 -22.81 -15.05
N GLY A 523 -10.64 -22.02 -14.50
CA GLY A 523 -10.41 -20.58 -14.34
C GLY A 523 -9.27 -20.30 -13.34
N ILE A 524 -9.41 -20.79 -12.11
CA ILE A 524 -8.37 -20.68 -11.07
C ILE A 524 -8.13 -22.06 -10.43
N THR A 525 -6.87 -22.46 -10.27
CA THR A 525 -6.46 -23.70 -9.60
C THR A 525 -5.60 -23.38 -8.37
N LEU A 526 -6.08 -23.78 -7.19
CA LEU A 526 -5.33 -23.79 -5.92
C LEU A 526 -4.81 -25.21 -5.69
N GLN A 527 -3.51 -25.41 -5.91
CA GLN A 527 -2.91 -26.74 -5.82
C GLN A 527 -2.84 -27.26 -4.39
N ILE A 528 -2.49 -28.55 -4.24
CA ILE A 528 -2.20 -29.14 -2.94
C ILE A 528 -1.11 -28.33 -2.25
N GLY A 529 -1.36 -27.96 -0.99
CA GLY A 529 -0.46 -27.16 -0.19
C GLY A 529 -0.66 -25.65 -0.33
N SER A 530 -1.51 -25.17 -1.24
CA SER A 530 -1.82 -23.74 -1.38
C SER A 530 -2.90 -23.33 -0.40
N ASN A 531 -2.50 -22.70 0.71
CA ASN A 531 -3.36 -22.44 1.86
C ASN A 531 -3.58 -20.96 2.15
N GLY A 532 -4.64 -20.64 2.87
CA GLY A 532 -4.87 -19.28 3.37
C GLY A 532 -5.12 -18.24 2.28
N ASN A 533 -5.46 -18.66 1.06
CA ASN A 533 -5.65 -17.75 -0.07
C ASN A 533 -7.03 -17.09 -0.04
N THR A 534 -7.12 -15.88 -0.56
CA THR A 534 -8.36 -15.10 -0.64
C THR A 534 -8.73 -14.80 -2.09
N ILE A 535 -9.84 -15.38 -2.58
CA ILE A 535 -10.36 -15.14 -3.92
C ILE A 535 -11.68 -14.38 -3.81
N THR A 536 -11.72 -13.10 -4.21
CA THR A 536 -12.88 -12.22 -3.97
C THR A 536 -13.16 -11.27 -5.14
N GLY A 537 -14.43 -10.90 -5.35
CA GLY A 537 -14.78 -9.87 -6.32
C GLY A 537 -14.47 -10.20 -7.80
N ASN A 538 -14.27 -11.47 -8.15
CA ASN A 538 -13.92 -11.91 -9.51
C ASN A 538 -15.15 -12.42 -10.28
N TYR A 539 -15.12 -12.30 -11.62
CA TYR A 539 -16.05 -12.95 -12.54
C TYR A 539 -15.34 -14.10 -13.25
N ILE A 540 -15.80 -15.33 -13.08
CA ILE A 540 -15.09 -16.53 -13.53
C ILE A 540 -15.99 -17.43 -14.37
N GLY A 541 -15.58 -17.68 -15.62
CA GLY A 541 -16.32 -18.42 -16.64
C GLY A 541 -16.86 -17.51 -17.74
N GLY A 542 -17.86 -17.98 -18.50
CA GLY A 542 -18.49 -17.31 -19.65
C GLY A 542 -19.27 -16.03 -19.30
N LEU A 543 -18.59 -15.06 -18.67
CA LEU A 543 -19.09 -13.77 -18.22
C LEU A 543 -18.34 -12.65 -18.94
N SER A 544 -19.04 -11.55 -19.23
CA SER A 544 -18.42 -10.27 -19.61
C SER A 544 -18.04 -9.45 -18.37
N SER A 545 -17.33 -8.34 -18.56
CA SER A 545 -17.05 -7.33 -17.53
C SER A 545 -18.30 -6.67 -16.93
N SER A 546 -19.45 -6.76 -17.60
CA SER A 546 -20.74 -6.33 -17.02
C SER A 546 -21.42 -7.41 -16.17
N GLY A 547 -20.83 -8.61 -16.10
CA GLY A 547 -21.38 -9.76 -15.38
C GLY A 547 -22.55 -10.43 -16.08
N SER A 548 -22.71 -10.19 -17.39
CA SER A 548 -23.69 -10.86 -18.26
C SER A 548 -23.06 -12.02 -18.99
N ALA A 549 -23.87 -12.92 -19.56
CA ALA A 549 -23.35 -14.06 -20.33
C ALA A 549 -22.51 -13.61 -21.52
N SER A 550 -21.37 -14.26 -21.72
CA SER A 550 -20.48 -14.09 -22.87
C SER A 550 -20.32 -15.43 -23.58
N SER A 551 -21.18 -15.68 -24.58
CA SER A 551 -21.20 -16.96 -25.33
C SER A 551 -19.85 -17.26 -25.97
N GLY A 552 -19.39 -18.52 -25.88
CA GLY A 552 -18.15 -18.95 -26.51
C GLY A 552 -16.89 -18.41 -25.85
N ASN A 553 -16.96 -18.10 -24.54
CA ASN A 553 -15.82 -17.72 -23.72
C ASN A 553 -15.85 -18.50 -22.40
N GLU A 554 -16.41 -19.70 -22.41
CA GLU A 554 -16.53 -20.55 -21.24
C GLU A 554 -15.15 -21.10 -20.83
N ASN A 555 -14.90 -21.30 -19.53
CA ASN A 555 -13.79 -22.18 -19.15
C ASN A 555 -14.28 -23.62 -19.33
N ALA A 556 -13.57 -24.44 -20.09
CA ALA A 556 -13.97 -25.82 -20.37
C ALA A 556 -13.86 -26.73 -19.11
N GLY A 557 -13.04 -26.34 -18.14
CA GLY A 557 -12.90 -26.97 -16.83
C GLY A 557 -13.86 -26.39 -15.78
N VAL A 558 -13.41 -26.39 -14.52
CA VAL A 558 -14.18 -25.81 -13.41
C VAL A 558 -13.87 -24.31 -13.27
N GLY A 559 -14.77 -23.55 -12.65
CA GLY A 559 -14.49 -22.15 -12.33
C GLY A 559 -13.31 -22.01 -11.37
N ILE A 560 -13.42 -22.64 -10.18
CA ILE A 560 -12.35 -22.66 -9.17
C ILE A 560 -12.11 -24.10 -8.69
N TRP A 561 -10.89 -24.60 -8.81
CA TRP A 561 -10.44 -25.88 -8.29
C TRP A 561 -9.61 -25.70 -7.02
N ILE A 562 -10.00 -26.33 -5.91
CA ILE A 562 -9.37 -26.12 -4.59
C ILE A 562 -8.88 -27.44 -3.99
N SER A 563 -7.57 -27.64 -4.00
CA SER A 563 -6.89 -28.78 -3.37
C SER A 563 -6.14 -28.45 -2.07
N GLY A 564 -5.97 -27.16 -1.73
CA GLY A 564 -5.36 -26.69 -0.48
C GLY A 564 -6.37 -26.31 0.62
N ALA A 565 -5.87 -25.89 1.78
CA ALA A 565 -6.66 -25.67 3.01
C ALA A 565 -6.84 -24.20 3.38
N ASN A 566 -7.81 -23.91 4.26
CA ASN A 566 -8.00 -22.57 4.86
C ASN A 566 -8.20 -21.42 3.86
N ASN A 567 -8.66 -21.72 2.64
CA ASN A 567 -8.87 -20.70 1.61
C ASN A 567 -10.25 -20.04 1.78
N VAL A 568 -10.34 -18.76 1.45
CA VAL A 568 -11.57 -17.96 1.49
C VAL A 568 -11.99 -17.61 0.07
N ILE A 569 -13.16 -18.11 -0.34
CA ILE A 569 -13.78 -17.79 -1.62
C ILE A 569 -15.01 -16.93 -1.34
N GLY A 570 -14.91 -15.65 -1.67
CA GLY A 570 -15.97 -14.65 -1.49
C GLY A 570 -15.97 -13.99 -0.10
N GLY A 571 -17.02 -13.22 0.20
CA GLY A 571 -17.12 -12.42 1.43
C GLY A 571 -18.56 -12.04 1.78
N SER A 572 -18.73 -11.28 2.86
CA SER A 572 -20.04 -10.87 3.38
C SER A 572 -20.65 -9.67 2.64
N SER A 573 -19.84 -8.87 1.95
CA SER A 573 -20.29 -7.69 1.19
C SER A 573 -20.42 -7.99 -0.31
N ALA A 574 -21.14 -7.13 -1.03
CA ALA A 574 -21.29 -7.27 -2.47
C ALA A 574 -19.97 -7.08 -3.25
N SER A 575 -19.03 -6.27 -2.75
CA SER A 575 -17.72 -6.03 -3.38
C SER A 575 -16.79 -7.24 -3.31
N LEU A 576 -16.95 -8.11 -2.30
CA LEU A 576 -16.14 -9.31 -2.13
C LEU A 576 -16.71 -10.54 -2.87
N ARG A 577 -17.91 -10.44 -3.43
CA ARG A 577 -18.62 -11.54 -4.09
C ARG A 577 -17.95 -11.95 -5.41
N ASN A 578 -17.61 -13.22 -5.55
CA ASN A 578 -17.33 -13.77 -6.87
C ASN A 578 -18.63 -14.13 -7.60
N VAL A 579 -18.61 -14.03 -8.92
CA VAL A 579 -19.66 -14.53 -9.82
C VAL A 579 -19.03 -15.63 -10.68
N ILE A 580 -19.46 -16.88 -10.48
CA ILE A 580 -18.81 -18.07 -11.02
C ILE A 580 -19.83 -18.85 -11.86
N SER A 581 -19.82 -18.61 -13.16
CA SER A 581 -20.94 -18.94 -14.04
C SER A 581 -20.48 -19.17 -15.48
N GLY A 582 -21.20 -20.02 -16.23
CA GLY A 582 -20.85 -20.32 -17.62
C GLY A 582 -19.50 -21.02 -17.77
N ASN A 583 -19.13 -21.89 -16.81
CA ASN A 583 -18.04 -22.85 -16.99
C ASN A 583 -18.65 -24.17 -17.51
N ASP A 584 -17.97 -24.91 -18.37
CA ASP A 584 -18.47 -26.21 -18.85
C ASP A 584 -18.44 -27.28 -17.74
N GLY A 585 -17.53 -27.15 -16.77
CA GLY A 585 -17.47 -27.96 -15.55
C GLY A 585 -18.39 -27.47 -14.43
N GLN A 586 -17.98 -27.72 -13.17
CA GLN A 586 -18.62 -27.17 -11.98
C GLN A 586 -18.15 -25.72 -11.72
N GLY A 587 -18.93 -24.95 -10.96
CA GLY A 587 -18.49 -23.62 -10.53
C GLY A 587 -17.29 -23.67 -9.58
N ILE A 588 -17.41 -24.42 -8.48
CA ILE A 588 -16.33 -24.61 -7.50
C ILE A 588 -16.20 -26.10 -7.17
N VAL A 589 -14.97 -26.62 -7.12
CA VAL A 589 -14.66 -27.98 -6.68
C VAL A 589 -13.66 -27.93 -5.53
N LEU A 590 -13.97 -28.63 -4.44
CA LEU A 590 -12.98 -29.01 -3.43
C LEU A 590 -12.52 -30.43 -3.74
N SER A 591 -11.24 -30.57 -4.04
CA SER A 591 -10.60 -31.85 -4.35
C SER A 591 -9.60 -32.21 -3.25
N ASP A 592 -9.34 -33.50 -3.10
CA ASP A 592 -8.30 -34.04 -2.22
C ASP A 592 -8.58 -33.94 -0.71
N ALA A 593 -8.00 -34.88 0.05
CA ALA A 593 -8.18 -34.95 1.50
C ALA A 593 -7.56 -33.75 2.26
N ALA A 594 -6.66 -33.01 1.61
CA ALA A 594 -6.00 -31.82 2.16
C ALA A 594 -6.88 -30.57 2.09
N SER A 595 -7.96 -30.56 1.30
CA SER A 595 -8.86 -29.41 1.10
C SER A 595 -9.79 -29.17 2.30
N THR A 596 -9.19 -28.89 3.45
CA THR A 596 -9.87 -28.72 4.73
C THR A 596 -10.02 -27.25 5.11
N ALA A 597 -11.03 -26.95 5.95
CA ALA A 597 -11.25 -25.62 6.51
C ALA A 597 -11.40 -24.47 5.49
N ASN A 598 -11.76 -24.78 4.24
CA ASN A 598 -12.06 -23.79 3.22
C ASN A 598 -13.42 -23.11 3.50
N THR A 599 -13.47 -21.80 3.37
CA THR A 599 -14.69 -20.98 3.56
C THR A 599 -15.19 -20.48 2.22
N ILE A 600 -16.39 -20.90 1.81
CA ILE A 600 -17.06 -20.41 0.60
C ILE A 600 -18.30 -19.65 1.03
N ARG A 601 -18.32 -18.32 0.86
CA ARG A 601 -19.42 -17.47 1.32
C ARG A 601 -19.72 -16.30 0.38
N GLY A 602 -21.00 -15.96 0.26
CA GLY A 602 -21.47 -14.75 -0.42
C GLY A 602 -21.23 -14.69 -1.95
N ASN A 603 -20.83 -15.81 -2.57
CA ASN A 603 -20.65 -15.92 -4.02
C ASN A 603 -21.99 -16.10 -4.77
N TYR A 604 -22.01 -15.69 -6.03
CA TYR A 604 -23.04 -16.08 -7.00
C TYR A 604 -22.49 -17.17 -7.91
N ILE A 605 -23.23 -18.27 -8.04
CA ILE A 605 -22.80 -19.44 -8.82
C ILE A 605 -23.93 -19.80 -9.78
N GLY A 606 -23.63 -19.89 -11.07
CA GLY A 606 -24.61 -20.26 -12.09
C GLY A 606 -25.58 -19.14 -12.49
N THR A 607 -25.28 -17.88 -12.17
CA THR A 607 -26.12 -16.70 -12.46
C THR A 607 -25.30 -15.51 -12.92
N ASN A 608 -25.94 -14.51 -13.53
CA ASN A 608 -25.37 -13.21 -13.82
C ASN A 608 -25.02 -12.42 -12.52
N ALA A 609 -24.23 -11.35 -12.64
CA ALA A 609 -23.79 -10.57 -11.49
C ALA A 609 -24.92 -9.95 -10.63
N PRO A 610 -26.08 -9.53 -11.20
CA PRO A 610 -27.24 -9.13 -10.42
C PRO A 610 -27.97 -10.27 -9.70
N GLY A 611 -27.68 -11.54 -10.01
CA GLY A 611 -28.39 -12.70 -9.44
C GLY A 611 -29.79 -12.92 -10.01
N THR A 612 -30.12 -12.32 -11.16
CA THR A 612 -31.46 -12.30 -11.76
C THR A 612 -31.62 -13.19 -12.98
N GLY A 613 -30.53 -13.70 -13.55
CA GLY A 613 -30.54 -14.45 -14.82
C GLY A 613 -29.61 -15.65 -14.77
N LEU A 614 -30.13 -16.82 -15.17
CA LEU A 614 -29.40 -18.09 -15.20
C LEU A 614 -28.26 -18.04 -16.21
N ILE A 615 -27.05 -18.40 -15.76
CA ILE A 615 -25.86 -18.66 -16.56
C ILE A 615 -25.21 -19.91 -15.96
N GLY A 616 -25.85 -21.06 -16.16
CA GLY A 616 -25.48 -22.30 -15.47
C GLY A 616 -24.06 -22.75 -15.77
N ASN A 617 -23.45 -23.48 -14.84
CA ASN A 617 -22.25 -24.25 -15.13
C ASN A 617 -22.67 -25.65 -15.61
N GLY A 618 -21.90 -26.31 -16.49
CA GLY A 618 -22.32 -27.52 -17.18
C GLY A 618 -22.55 -28.75 -16.28
N SER A 619 -22.10 -28.70 -15.02
CA SER A 619 -22.34 -29.74 -14.01
C SER A 619 -22.94 -29.22 -12.69
N SER A 620 -23.60 -28.04 -12.69
CA SER A 620 -24.20 -27.41 -11.51
C SER A 620 -25.72 -27.52 -11.43
#